data_AF-A0A9W8AZH9-F1
#
_entry.id   AF-A0A9W8AZH9-F1
#
_cell.length_a   1.000
_cell.length_b   1.000
_cell.length_c   1.000
_cell.angle_alpha   90.00
_cell.angle_beta   90.00
_cell.angle_gamma   90.00
#
_symmetry.space_group_name_H-M   'P 1'
#
loop_
_entity.id
_entity.type
_entity.pdbx_description
1 polymer ?
#
loop_
_entity_poly.entity_id
_entity_poly.type
_entity_poly.pdbx_seq_one_letter_code
_entity_poly.pdbx_strand_id
1 'polypeptide(L)'
;IRDAKSHMLEQIYRILAITMGEPPKKLDWCFRDKDGKYHAHCDLTPVEFYHKHVQVHLPDYVSIVNDPRNEYEKTYTVEYLGNVKGGRQVRHLNLHADQLKTLAASALKEGKPARRGGVLDIDAIDYHSAFGIDFVMNKAQRLQYRESLMTHAMMLSGVHLDNEGKPVRWRIENSWGEDHGEKGFLCMSDRWFEEFLYQIVVNKADLPEDIAKLLEIEPIVLAPWDPMGSLAN
;
A
#
# COMPACT_ATOMS: atom_id res chain seq x y z
N ILE A 1 -20.98 13.72 27.86
CA ILE A 1 -20.38 13.13 26.62
C ILE A 1 -18.86 12.99 26.73
N ARG A 2 -18.09 14.05 27.04
CA ARG A 2 -16.62 13.97 27.12
C ARG A 2 -16.13 12.95 28.15
N ASP A 3 -16.68 12.99 29.36
CA ASP A 3 -16.27 12.07 30.44
C ASP A 3 -16.60 10.61 30.11
N ALA A 4 -17.79 10.38 29.53
CA ALA A 4 -18.18 9.06 29.05
C ALA A 4 -17.20 8.53 27.98
N LYS A 5 -16.77 9.39 27.03
CA LYS A 5 -15.74 9.01 26.05
C LYS A 5 -14.41 8.65 26.71
N SER A 6 -13.95 9.44 27.68
CA SER A 6 -12.70 9.15 28.40
C SER A 6 -12.77 7.79 29.12
N HIS A 7 -13.90 7.50 29.77
CA HIS A 7 -14.12 6.21 30.42
C HIS A 7 -14.11 5.04 29.43
N MET A 8 -14.77 5.19 28.27
CA MET A 8 -14.74 4.17 27.20
C MET A 8 -13.32 3.95 26.65
N LEU A 9 -12.54 5.03 26.46
CA LEU A 9 -11.15 4.93 26.00
C LEU A 9 -10.25 4.23 27.02
N GLU A 10 -10.47 4.44 28.31
CA GLU A 10 -9.76 3.70 29.37
C GLU A 10 -10.03 2.20 29.28
N GLN A 11 -11.29 1.80 29.07
CA GLN A 11 -11.67 0.39 28.88
C GLN A 11 -11.02 -0.22 27.63
N ILE A 12 -11.02 0.51 26.51
CA ILE A 12 -10.34 0.08 25.28
C ILE A 12 -8.84 -0.08 25.51
N TYR A 13 -8.19 0.91 26.13
CA TYR A 13 -6.77 0.85 26.45
C TYR A 13 -6.45 -0.36 27.33
N ARG A 14 -7.25 -0.60 28.38
CA ARG A 14 -7.07 -1.75 29.26
C ARG A 14 -7.14 -3.07 28.50
N ILE A 15 -8.12 -3.24 27.61
CA ILE A 15 -8.23 -4.46 26.78
C ILE A 15 -6.96 -4.64 25.93
N LEU A 16 -6.54 -3.60 25.21
CA LEU A 16 -5.37 -3.65 24.33
C LEU A 16 -4.06 -3.91 25.09
N ALA A 17 -3.87 -3.24 26.23
CA ALA A 17 -2.68 -3.42 27.06
C ALA A 17 -2.60 -4.85 27.63
N ILE A 18 -3.73 -5.45 28.01
CA ILE A 18 -3.77 -6.84 28.50
C ILE A 18 -3.45 -7.83 27.38
N THR A 19 -3.97 -7.61 26.16
CA THR A 19 -3.83 -8.56 25.06
C THR A 19 -2.53 -8.41 24.26
N MET A 20 -1.96 -7.20 24.21
CA MET A 20 -0.80 -6.88 23.37
C MET A 20 0.41 -6.36 24.15
N GLY A 21 0.26 -6.08 25.45
CA GLY A 21 1.26 -5.40 26.28
C GLY A 21 1.16 -3.87 26.21
N GLU A 22 1.76 -3.19 27.18
CA GLU A 22 1.86 -1.73 27.18
C GLU A 22 2.97 -1.27 26.22
N PRO A 23 2.70 -0.31 25.30
CA PRO A 23 3.73 0.24 24.44
C PRO A 23 4.89 0.87 25.25
N PRO A 24 6.16 0.57 24.92
CA PRO A 24 7.30 1.08 25.67
C PRO A 24 7.43 2.60 25.50
N LYS A 25 7.61 3.31 26.61
CA LYS A 25 7.94 4.75 26.59
C LYS A 25 9.41 5.00 26.28
N LYS A 26 10.26 4.05 26.66
CA LYS A 26 11.71 4.05 26.49
C LYS A 26 12.17 2.64 26.14
N LEU A 27 13.19 2.52 25.30
CA LEU A 27 13.78 1.26 24.89
C LEU A 27 15.29 1.40 24.72
N ASP A 28 16.00 0.31 24.97
CA ASP A 28 17.40 0.14 24.59
C ASP A 28 17.45 -0.74 23.34
N TRP A 29 18.05 -0.21 22.27
CA TRP A 29 18.20 -0.94 21.02
C TRP A 29 19.65 -1.36 20.83
N CYS A 30 19.89 -2.67 20.96
CA CYS A 30 21.23 -3.26 20.87
C CYS A 30 21.25 -4.32 19.76
N PHE A 31 22.29 -4.30 18.92
CA PHE A 31 22.46 -5.26 17.83
C PHE A 31 23.93 -5.45 17.47
N ARG A 32 24.23 -6.49 16.68
CA ARG A 32 25.51 -6.65 16.00
C ARG A 32 25.30 -6.41 14.52
N ASP A 33 26.18 -5.62 13.91
CA ASP A 33 26.12 -5.38 12.46
C ASP A 33 26.67 -6.58 11.67
N LYS A 34 26.72 -6.42 10.34
CA LYS A 34 27.22 -7.46 9.42
C LYS A 34 28.70 -7.80 9.64
N ASP A 35 29.47 -6.90 10.27
CA ASP A 35 30.88 -7.10 10.61
C ASP A 35 31.04 -7.67 12.04
N GLY A 36 29.92 -7.96 12.73
CA GLY A 36 29.89 -8.50 14.08
C GLY A 36 30.14 -7.47 15.18
N LYS A 37 30.30 -6.18 14.84
CA LYS A 37 30.53 -5.10 15.82
C LYS A 37 29.24 -4.84 16.60
N TYR A 38 29.37 -4.73 17.91
CA TYR A 38 28.26 -4.43 18.81
C TYR A 38 27.92 -2.94 18.79
N HIS A 39 26.63 -2.65 18.70
CA HIS A 39 26.04 -1.31 18.79
C HIS A 39 24.96 -1.31 19.86
N ALA A 40 24.87 -0.20 20.60
CA ALA A 40 23.83 0.01 21.60
C ALA A 40 23.37 1.47 21.59
N HIS A 41 22.06 1.66 21.54
CA HIS A 41 21.40 2.95 21.67
C HIS A 41 20.44 2.86 22.86
N CYS A 42 20.85 3.42 23.99
CA CYS A 42 20.08 3.35 25.24
C CYS A 42 19.13 4.55 25.40
N ASP A 43 18.10 4.34 26.23
CA ASP A 43 17.16 5.35 26.68
C ASP A 43 16.40 6.10 25.56
N LEU A 44 16.15 5.41 24.43
CA LEU A 44 15.43 5.99 23.30
C LEU A 44 13.92 5.95 23.53
N THR A 45 13.23 7.07 23.25
CA THR A 45 11.79 7.02 22.99
C THR A 45 11.51 6.48 21.57
N PRO A 46 10.34 5.88 21.30
CA PRO A 46 9.97 5.46 19.94
C PRO A 46 10.02 6.59 18.90
N VAL A 47 9.70 7.82 19.30
CA VAL A 47 9.74 9.01 18.43
C VAL A 47 11.18 9.39 18.09
N GLU A 48 12.09 9.37 19.07
CA GLU A 48 13.52 9.61 18.81
C GLU A 48 14.13 8.52 17.95
N PHE A 49 13.73 7.25 18.15
CA PHE A 49 14.16 6.15 17.30
C PHE A 49 13.77 6.40 15.84
N TYR A 50 12.52 6.80 15.59
CA TYR A 50 12.04 7.15 14.25
C TYR A 50 12.88 8.27 13.63
N HIS A 51 13.07 9.39 14.33
CA HIS A 51 13.81 10.53 13.79
C HIS A 51 15.30 10.25 13.57
N LYS A 52 15.95 9.46 14.44
CA LYS A 52 17.39 9.17 14.36
C LYS A 52 17.72 8.08 13.33
N HIS A 53 16.91 7.02 13.28
CA HIS A 53 17.30 5.78 12.60
C HIS A 53 16.45 5.40 11.40
N VAL A 54 15.17 5.80 11.34
CA VAL A 54 14.31 5.46 10.19
C VAL A 54 14.55 6.45 9.05
N GLN A 55 14.72 7.74 9.35
CA GLN A 55 15.07 8.80 8.39
C GLN A 55 14.11 8.93 7.18
N VAL A 56 12.89 8.41 7.31
CA VAL A 56 11.82 8.56 6.32
C VAL A 56 10.88 9.66 6.81
N HIS A 57 10.63 10.69 5.99
CA HIS A 57 9.63 11.69 6.30
C HIS A 57 8.28 11.27 5.72
N LEU A 58 7.47 10.56 6.53
CA LEU A 58 6.17 10.02 6.11
C LEU A 58 5.23 11.02 5.41
N PRO A 59 5.19 12.33 5.77
CA PRO A 59 4.37 13.30 5.05
C PRO A 59 4.71 13.44 3.56
N ASP A 60 5.93 13.12 3.15
CA ASP A 60 6.37 13.21 1.75
C ASP A 60 5.78 12.11 0.88
N TYR A 61 5.17 11.08 1.48
CA TYR A 61 4.56 9.98 0.75
C TYR A 61 3.09 10.25 0.48
N VAL A 62 2.65 9.89 -0.73
CA VAL A 62 1.31 10.15 -1.22
C VAL A 62 0.71 8.91 -1.84
N SER A 63 -0.59 8.73 -1.65
CA SER A 63 -1.33 7.62 -2.24
C SER A 63 -1.79 8.01 -3.63
N ILE A 64 -1.39 7.19 -4.61
CA ILE A 64 -1.85 7.28 -5.99
C ILE A 64 -2.71 6.05 -6.25
N VAL A 65 -3.92 6.26 -6.77
CA VAL A 65 -4.89 5.19 -7.03
C VAL A 65 -5.26 5.13 -8.51
N ASN A 66 -5.75 3.98 -8.94
CA ASN A 66 -6.43 3.81 -10.21
C ASN A 66 -7.87 3.33 -9.95
N ASP A 67 -8.78 4.29 -9.95
CA ASP A 67 -10.21 4.09 -9.86
C ASP A 67 -10.89 4.54 -11.16
N PRO A 68 -11.13 3.61 -12.12
CA PRO A 68 -11.72 3.93 -13.41
C PRO A 68 -13.20 4.31 -13.35
N ARG A 69 -13.83 4.34 -12.16
CA ARG A 69 -15.20 4.83 -11.98
C ARG A 69 -15.27 6.36 -11.89
N ASN A 70 -14.17 6.99 -11.52
CA ASN A 70 -14.07 8.41 -11.17
C ASN A 70 -13.17 9.15 -12.15
N GLU A 71 -13.27 10.48 -12.20
CA GLU A 71 -12.39 11.31 -13.01
C GLU A 71 -10.93 11.14 -12.60
N TYR A 72 -10.04 11.08 -13.59
CA TYR A 72 -8.59 11.09 -13.37
C TYR A 72 -8.10 12.52 -13.11
N GLU A 73 -6.89 12.63 -12.57
CA GLU A 73 -6.25 13.90 -12.20
C GLU A 73 -7.05 14.70 -11.15
N LYS A 74 -7.80 13.97 -10.31
CA LYS A 74 -8.52 14.51 -9.15
C LYS A 74 -8.06 13.83 -7.87
N THR A 75 -8.12 14.58 -6.78
CA THR A 75 -7.89 14.06 -5.44
C THR A 75 -9.21 13.65 -4.80
N TYR A 76 -9.18 12.53 -4.08
CA TYR A 76 -10.33 11.96 -3.38
C TYR A 76 -9.99 11.65 -1.93
N THR A 77 -11.00 11.71 -1.08
CA THR A 77 -10.99 11.22 0.31
C THR A 77 -12.27 10.44 0.54
N VAL A 78 -12.27 9.54 1.53
CA VAL A 78 -13.48 8.81 1.92
C VAL A 78 -13.98 9.35 3.26
N GLU A 79 -15.28 9.62 3.35
CA GLU A 79 -15.90 10.14 4.58
C GLU A 79 -15.71 9.13 5.74
N TYR A 80 -15.38 9.65 6.93
CA TYR A 80 -15.05 8.90 8.15
C TYR A 80 -13.82 7.98 8.10
N LEU A 81 -13.13 7.88 6.95
CA LEU A 81 -11.92 7.07 6.85
C LEU A 81 -10.73 7.78 7.55
N GLY A 82 -10.25 7.16 8.63
CA GLY A 82 -9.09 7.62 9.38
C GLY A 82 -9.01 6.97 10.76
N ASN A 83 -7.84 7.05 11.39
CA ASN A 83 -7.57 6.41 12.70
C ASN A 83 -7.14 7.41 13.79
N VAL A 84 -6.63 8.59 13.44
CA VAL A 84 -6.21 9.63 14.39
C VAL A 84 -7.16 10.83 14.29
N LYS A 85 -7.89 11.12 15.37
CA LYS A 85 -8.79 12.29 15.43
C LYS A 85 -7.99 13.58 15.25
N GLY A 86 -8.35 14.39 14.25
CA GLY A 86 -7.63 15.62 13.90
C GLY A 86 -6.27 15.38 13.23
N GLY A 87 -5.97 14.13 12.88
CA GLY A 87 -4.81 13.78 12.07
C GLY A 87 -5.01 14.11 10.60
N ARG A 88 -3.99 13.77 9.80
CA ARG A 88 -4.04 13.94 8.35
C ARG A 88 -5.16 13.08 7.74
N GLN A 89 -5.97 13.69 6.88
CA GLN A 89 -7.00 13.00 6.12
C GLN A 89 -6.37 12.05 5.09
N VAL A 90 -7.01 10.91 4.84
CA VAL A 90 -6.65 10.04 3.73
C VAL A 90 -6.90 10.77 2.41
N ARG A 91 -5.87 10.87 1.56
CA ARG A 91 -5.96 11.51 0.24
C ARG A 91 -5.41 10.56 -0.81
N HIS A 92 -6.19 10.34 -1.86
CA HIS A 92 -5.85 9.54 -3.02
C HIS A 92 -5.84 10.43 -4.26
N LEU A 93 -4.73 10.47 -5.00
CA LEU A 93 -4.70 11.08 -6.33
C LEU A 93 -5.05 9.99 -7.36
N ASN A 94 -6.15 10.17 -8.09
CA ASN A 94 -6.60 9.19 -9.08
C ASN A 94 -5.90 9.41 -10.42
N LEU A 95 -5.16 8.41 -10.91
CA LEU A 95 -4.44 8.44 -12.19
C LEU A 95 -4.73 7.18 -13.01
N HIS A 96 -4.36 7.23 -14.28
CA HIS A 96 -4.45 6.07 -15.16
C HIS A 96 -3.45 4.98 -14.76
N ALA A 97 -3.78 3.71 -15.04
CA ALA A 97 -2.98 2.57 -14.61
C ALA A 97 -1.55 2.59 -15.18
N ASP A 98 -1.36 3.10 -16.41
CA ASP A 98 -0.07 3.30 -17.05
C ASP A 98 0.80 4.34 -16.32
N GLN A 99 0.19 5.41 -15.81
CA GLN A 99 0.88 6.40 -14.96
C GLN A 99 1.32 5.76 -13.63
N LEU A 100 0.47 4.92 -13.00
CA LEU A 100 0.84 4.16 -11.80
C LEU A 100 2.02 3.21 -12.09
N LYS A 101 1.96 2.44 -13.18
CA LYS A 101 3.04 1.55 -13.60
C LYS A 101 4.34 2.33 -13.80
N THR A 102 4.29 3.48 -14.46
CA THR A 102 5.46 4.34 -14.72
C THR A 102 6.07 4.86 -13.41
N LEU A 103 5.24 5.40 -12.50
CA LEU A 103 5.70 5.89 -11.20
C LEU A 103 6.28 4.77 -10.33
N ALA A 104 5.62 3.60 -10.31
CA ALA A 104 6.09 2.44 -9.58
C ALA A 104 7.43 1.90 -10.11
N ALA A 105 7.59 1.82 -11.43
CA ALA A 105 8.84 1.40 -12.05
C ALA A 105 9.98 2.40 -11.75
N SER A 106 9.70 3.70 -11.82
CA SER A 106 10.68 4.77 -11.53
C SER A 106 11.15 4.72 -10.06
N ALA A 107 10.25 4.43 -9.13
CA ALA A 107 10.58 4.31 -7.71
C ALA A 107 11.52 3.12 -7.41
N LEU A 108 11.54 2.09 -8.26
CA LEU A 108 12.37 0.90 -8.11
C LEU A 108 13.77 1.13 -8.72
N LYS A 109 14.63 1.89 -8.02
CA LYS A 109 15.97 2.30 -8.49
C LYS A 109 16.97 1.14 -8.73
N GLU A 110 16.77 -0.02 -8.11
CA GLU A 110 17.60 -1.23 -8.31
C GLU A 110 16.72 -2.48 -8.35
N GLY A 111 16.26 -2.85 -9.54
CA GLY A 111 15.35 -3.97 -9.72
C GLY A 111 16.01 -5.33 -9.48
N LYS A 112 15.49 -6.10 -8.52
CA LYS A 112 15.78 -7.54 -8.44
C LYS A 112 14.80 -8.31 -9.33
N PRO A 113 15.26 -9.31 -10.10
CA PRO A 113 14.38 -10.05 -11.00
C PRO A 113 13.29 -10.79 -10.22
N ALA A 114 12.05 -10.72 -10.73
CA ALA A 114 10.95 -11.59 -10.29
C ALA A 114 11.26 -13.03 -10.71
N ARG A 115 11.37 -13.95 -9.74
CA ARG A 115 11.55 -15.39 -9.99
C ARG A 115 10.20 -16.10 -9.95
N ARG A 116 10.12 -17.28 -10.56
CA ARG A 116 8.90 -18.10 -10.61
C ARG A 116 8.61 -18.72 -9.24
N GLY A 117 7.45 -18.40 -8.67
CA GLY A 117 6.86 -18.98 -7.45
C GLY A 117 5.85 -17.99 -6.87
N GLY A 118 4.62 -18.45 -6.59
CA GLY A 118 3.47 -17.58 -6.24
C GLY A 118 3.08 -16.63 -7.38
N VAL A 119 2.06 -16.98 -8.17
CA VAL A 119 1.75 -16.27 -9.42
C VAL A 119 0.48 -15.44 -9.27
N LEU A 120 0.59 -14.15 -9.57
CA LEU A 120 -0.54 -13.24 -9.77
C LEU A 120 -0.64 -12.95 -11.27
N ASP A 121 -1.36 -13.80 -11.98
CA ASP A 121 -1.57 -13.67 -13.43
C ASP A 121 -3.03 -13.98 -13.76
N ILE A 122 -3.63 -13.18 -14.63
CA ILE A 122 -5.05 -13.34 -14.99
C ILE A 122 -5.29 -14.59 -15.84
N ASP A 123 -4.25 -15.09 -16.49
CA ASP A 123 -4.27 -16.32 -17.28
C ASP A 123 -3.75 -17.53 -16.48
N ALA A 124 -3.58 -17.41 -15.15
CA ALA A 124 -3.08 -18.51 -14.31
C ALA A 124 -4.04 -19.70 -14.24
N ILE A 125 -5.34 -19.48 -14.47
CA ILE A 125 -6.39 -20.51 -14.50
C ILE A 125 -7.21 -20.34 -15.78
N ASP A 126 -7.26 -21.39 -16.62
CA ASP A 126 -8.04 -21.41 -17.85
C ASP A 126 -9.49 -21.85 -17.60
N TYR A 127 -10.31 -20.90 -17.13
CA TYR A 127 -11.73 -21.13 -16.86
C TYR A 127 -12.55 -21.42 -18.12
N HIS A 128 -12.13 -20.87 -19.27
CA HIS A 128 -12.84 -21.09 -20.53
C HIS A 128 -12.73 -22.56 -20.95
N SER A 129 -11.52 -23.12 -20.98
CA SER A 129 -11.34 -24.55 -21.32
C SER A 129 -12.01 -25.48 -20.31
N ALA A 130 -12.02 -25.10 -19.03
CA ALA A 130 -12.59 -25.93 -17.97
C ALA A 130 -14.13 -25.91 -17.91
N PHE A 131 -14.75 -24.74 -18.12
CA PHE A 131 -16.17 -24.52 -17.85
C PHE A 131 -16.95 -23.90 -19.02
N GLY A 132 -16.27 -23.42 -20.06
CA GLY A 132 -16.89 -22.66 -21.15
C GLY A 132 -17.40 -21.29 -20.70
N ILE A 133 -16.77 -20.68 -19.69
CA ILE A 133 -17.18 -19.42 -19.08
C ILE A 133 -16.06 -18.39 -19.21
N ASP A 134 -16.43 -17.20 -19.69
CA ASP A 134 -15.57 -16.01 -19.73
C ASP A 134 -16.04 -14.96 -18.72
N PHE A 135 -15.10 -14.41 -17.94
CA PHE A 135 -15.37 -13.29 -17.05
C PHE A 135 -15.19 -11.97 -17.80
N VAL A 136 -16.28 -11.24 -18.03
CA VAL A 136 -16.32 -10.07 -18.95
C VAL A 136 -16.35 -8.71 -18.27
N MET A 137 -16.47 -8.66 -16.95
CA MET A 137 -16.56 -7.38 -16.23
C MET A 137 -15.22 -6.65 -16.27
N ASN A 138 -15.23 -5.39 -16.67
CA ASN A 138 -14.04 -4.54 -16.59
C ASN A 138 -13.81 -4.06 -15.13
N LYS A 139 -12.64 -3.45 -14.87
CA LYS A 139 -12.24 -3.00 -13.53
C LYS A 139 -13.25 -2.04 -12.87
N ALA A 140 -13.84 -1.11 -13.62
CA ALA A 140 -14.85 -0.19 -13.10
C ALA A 140 -16.13 -0.93 -12.68
N GLN A 141 -16.61 -1.84 -13.52
CA GLN A 141 -17.77 -2.68 -13.23
C GLN A 141 -17.51 -3.56 -12.01
N ARG A 142 -16.33 -4.17 -11.89
CA ARG A 142 -15.99 -5.01 -10.73
C ARG A 142 -16.02 -4.21 -9.41
N LEU A 143 -15.56 -2.96 -9.42
CA LEU A 143 -15.68 -2.06 -8.27
C LEU A 143 -17.14 -1.66 -7.98
N GLN A 144 -17.92 -1.30 -9.01
CA GLN A 144 -19.31 -0.85 -8.86
C GLN A 144 -20.23 -1.95 -8.34
N TYR A 145 -20.06 -3.17 -8.86
CA TYR A 145 -20.88 -4.33 -8.52
C TYR A 145 -20.29 -5.16 -7.37
N ARG A 146 -19.26 -4.64 -6.69
CA ARG A 146 -18.65 -5.24 -5.49
C ARG A 146 -18.02 -6.62 -5.72
N GLU A 147 -17.61 -6.91 -6.95
CA GLU A 147 -16.86 -8.12 -7.29
C GLU A 147 -15.38 -7.99 -6.93
N SER A 148 -14.83 -6.77 -6.95
CA SER A 148 -13.43 -6.54 -6.61
C SER A 148 -13.24 -5.20 -5.88
N LEU A 149 -12.26 -5.16 -5.00
CA LEU A 149 -11.82 -4.00 -4.20
C LEU A 149 -10.43 -4.26 -3.62
N MET A 150 -9.82 -3.27 -2.96
CA MET A 150 -8.53 -3.44 -2.29
C MET A 150 -8.66 -4.32 -1.05
N THR A 151 -8.08 -5.51 -1.09
CA THR A 151 -8.14 -6.46 0.04
C THR A 151 -6.82 -6.66 0.75
N HIS A 152 -5.67 -6.44 0.10
CA HIS A 152 -4.36 -6.77 0.68
C HIS A 152 -3.29 -5.73 0.31
N ALA A 153 -2.38 -5.47 1.24
CA ALA A 153 -1.23 -4.58 1.02
C ALA A 153 0.06 -5.39 0.96
N MET A 154 0.86 -5.17 -0.08
CA MET A 154 2.14 -5.83 -0.33
C MET A 154 3.19 -4.83 -0.80
N MET A 155 4.45 -5.24 -0.91
CA MET A 155 5.55 -4.36 -1.34
C MET A 155 6.05 -4.73 -2.74
N LEU A 156 6.05 -3.76 -3.66
CA LEU A 156 6.78 -3.87 -4.92
C LEU A 156 8.29 -3.80 -4.62
N SER A 157 9.04 -4.83 -5.01
CA SER A 157 10.49 -4.95 -4.74
C SER A 157 11.34 -5.12 -6.00
N GLY A 158 10.71 -5.15 -7.18
CA GLY A 158 11.41 -5.22 -8.45
C GLY A 158 10.44 -5.22 -9.64
N VAL A 159 10.97 -4.87 -10.81
CA VAL A 159 10.24 -4.87 -12.08
C VAL A 159 11.14 -5.45 -13.17
N HIS A 160 10.56 -6.23 -14.07
CA HIS A 160 11.22 -6.69 -15.28
C HIS A 160 10.67 -5.88 -16.46
N LEU A 161 11.57 -5.17 -17.15
CA LEU A 161 11.25 -4.37 -18.33
C LEU A 161 11.61 -5.14 -19.60
N ASP A 162 10.84 -4.93 -20.68
CA ASP A 162 11.19 -5.41 -22.01
C ASP A 162 12.29 -4.53 -22.67
N ASN A 163 12.62 -4.85 -23.92
CA ASN A 163 13.63 -4.11 -24.69
C ASN A 163 13.23 -2.65 -25.01
N GLU A 164 11.95 -2.31 -24.87
CA GLU A 164 11.42 -0.95 -25.06
C GLU A 164 11.29 -0.19 -23.73
N GLY A 165 11.66 -0.82 -22.61
CA GLY A 165 11.56 -0.25 -21.27
C GLY A 165 10.17 -0.36 -20.64
N LYS A 166 9.26 -1.16 -21.19
CA LYS A 166 7.91 -1.34 -20.65
C LYS A 166 7.87 -2.46 -19.61
N PRO A 167 7.10 -2.32 -18.51
CA PRO A 167 6.93 -3.38 -17.53
C PRO A 167 6.27 -4.63 -18.12
N VAL A 168 6.85 -5.79 -17.83
CA VAL A 168 6.32 -7.11 -18.21
C VAL A 168 5.79 -7.86 -17.00
N ARG A 169 6.52 -7.78 -15.88
CA ARG A 169 6.15 -8.41 -14.61
C ARG A 169 6.83 -7.73 -13.43
N TRP A 170 6.22 -7.89 -12.26
CA TRP A 170 6.56 -7.24 -11.02
C TRP A 170 6.92 -8.28 -9.95
N ARG A 171 7.94 -8.00 -9.17
CA ARG A 171 8.31 -8.80 -8.00
C ARG A 171 7.64 -8.21 -6.77
N ILE A 172 6.88 -9.03 -6.07
CA ILE A 172 6.13 -8.62 -4.88
C ILE A 172 6.73 -9.31 -3.65
N GLU A 173 7.05 -8.55 -2.62
CA GLU A 173 7.34 -9.07 -1.28
C GLU A 173 6.02 -9.12 -0.48
N ASN A 174 5.68 -10.29 0.01
CA ASN A 174 4.46 -10.54 0.77
C ASN A 174 4.79 -10.79 2.25
N SER A 175 3.77 -10.77 3.12
CA SER A 175 3.90 -10.89 4.58
C SER A 175 3.39 -12.22 5.14
N TRP A 176 3.25 -13.25 4.30
CA TRP A 176 2.74 -14.58 4.70
C TRP A 176 3.83 -15.59 5.11
N GLY A 177 5.07 -15.13 5.32
CA GLY A 177 6.20 -15.99 5.65
C GLY A 177 6.86 -16.64 4.44
N GLU A 178 7.97 -17.35 4.68
CA GLU A 178 8.83 -17.88 3.60
C GLU A 178 8.26 -19.11 2.89
N ASP A 179 7.31 -19.82 3.52
CA ASP A 179 6.71 -21.04 2.95
C ASP A 179 5.73 -20.77 1.79
N HIS A 180 5.35 -19.50 1.58
CA HIS A 180 4.44 -19.10 0.52
C HIS A 180 5.18 -18.46 -0.66
N GLY A 181 4.78 -18.83 -1.88
CA GLY A 181 5.40 -18.32 -3.10
C GLY A 181 6.85 -18.81 -3.28
N GLU A 182 7.74 -17.92 -3.74
CA GLU A 182 9.19 -18.16 -3.75
C GLU A 182 9.82 -17.44 -2.56
N LYS A 183 9.92 -18.10 -1.40
CA LYS A 183 10.48 -17.53 -0.17
C LYS A 183 9.78 -16.24 0.28
N GLY A 184 8.46 -16.23 0.28
CA GLY A 184 7.64 -15.06 0.60
C GLY A 184 7.45 -14.06 -0.55
N PHE A 185 8.04 -14.31 -1.73
CA PHE A 185 7.87 -13.45 -2.90
C PHE A 185 6.86 -14.02 -3.89
N LEU A 186 6.13 -13.12 -4.56
CA LEU A 186 5.24 -13.42 -5.67
C LEU A 186 5.74 -12.78 -6.98
N CYS A 187 5.31 -13.33 -8.10
CA CYS A 187 5.49 -12.78 -9.43
C CYS A 187 4.13 -12.35 -9.99
N MET A 188 3.98 -11.06 -10.28
CA MET A 188 2.75 -10.46 -10.77
C MET A 188 2.90 -10.02 -12.22
N SER A 189 2.00 -10.46 -13.11
CA SER A 189 2.02 -10.02 -14.51
C SER A 189 1.60 -8.55 -14.62
N ASP A 190 2.07 -7.85 -15.64
CA ASP A 190 1.68 -6.46 -15.87
C ASP A 190 0.17 -6.30 -16.14
N ARG A 191 -0.46 -7.31 -16.75
CA ARG A 191 -1.92 -7.37 -16.93
C ARG A 191 -2.63 -7.49 -15.57
N TRP A 192 -2.10 -8.29 -14.65
CA TRP A 192 -2.68 -8.38 -13.30
C TRP A 192 -2.56 -7.04 -12.54
N PHE A 193 -1.42 -6.34 -12.66
CA PHE A 193 -1.28 -4.97 -12.13
C PHE A 193 -2.44 -4.09 -12.61
N GLU A 194 -2.68 -4.08 -13.92
CA GLU A 194 -3.72 -3.24 -14.52
C GLU A 194 -5.13 -3.58 -14.01
N GLU A 195 -5.46 -4.87 -13.92
CA GLU A 195 -6.81 -5.31 -13.57
C GLU A 195 -7.12 -5.25 -12.06
N PHE A 196 -6.12 -5.50 -11.20
CA PHE A 196 -6.34 -5.77 -9.76
C PHE A 196 -5.46 -4.96 -8.81
N LEU A 197 -4.45 -4.21 -9.28
CA LEU A 197 -3.76 -3.24 -8.43
C LEU A 197 -4.52 -1.91 -8.46
N TYR A 198 -4.89 -1.40 -7.29
CA TYR A 198 -5.66 -0.17 -7.16
C TYR A 198 -4.86 1.00 -6.59
N GLN A 199 -3.82 0.74 -5.79
CA GLN A 199 -3.11 1.78 -5.06
C GLN A 199 -1.60 1.51 -5.03
N ILE A 200 -0.82 2.57 -5.26
CA ILE A 200 0.59 2.64 -4.89
C ILE A 200 0.83 3.80 -3.93
N VAL A 201 1.95 3.75 -3.22
CA VAL A 201 2.45 4.86 -2.41
C VAL A 201 3.83 5.23 -2.92
N VAL A 202 4.01 6.49 -3.30
CA VAL A 202 5.27 7.00 -3.84
C VAL A 202 5.68 8.28 -3.11
N ASN A 203 6.96 8.64 -3.21
CA ASN A 203 7.43 9.91 -2.67
C ASN A 203 6.98 11.07 -3.59
N LYS A 204 6.50 12.17 -3.01
CA LYS A 204 6.05 13.36 -3.76
C LYS A 204 7.15 13.92 -4.66
N ALA A 205 8.43 13.78 -4.28
CA ALA A 205 9.57 14.24 -5.07
C ALA A 205 9.78 13.44 -6.37
N ASP A 206 9.22 12.23 -6.47
CA ASP A 206 9.29 11.41 -7.68
C ASP A 206 8.13 11.69 -8.65
N LEU A 207 7.20 12.59 -8.30
CA LEU A 207 6.08 12.98 -9.16
C LEU A 207 6.47 14.11 -10.13
N PRO A 208 5.97 14.09 -11.37
CA PRO A 208 5.97 15.26 -12.24
C PRO A 208 5.31 16.47 -11.56
N GLU A 209 5.79 17.69 -11.87
CA GLU A 209 5.37 18.91 -11.17
C GLU A 209 3.87 19.23 -11.34
N ASP A 210 3.35 18.99 -12.54
CA ASP A 210 1.93 19.12 -12.87
C ASP A 210 1.07 18.16 -12.05
N ILE A 211 1.49 16.91 -11.90
CA ILE A 211 0.82 15.90 -11.06
C ILE A 211 0.92 16.26 -9.57
N ALA A 212 2.09 16.73 -9.12
CA ALA A 212 2.31 17.10 -7.72
C ALA A 212 1.42 18.27 -7.26
N LYS A 213 1.08 19.21 -8.16
CA LYS A 213 0.17 20.34 -7.88
C LYS A 213 -1.27 19.88 -7.62
N LEU A 214 -1.70 18.76 -8.19
CA LEU A 214 -3.05 18.22 -7.95
C LEU A 214 -3.29 17.86 -6.48
N LEU A 215 -2.23 17.53 -5.73
CA LEU A 215 -2.31 17.19 -4.31
C LEU A 215 -2.69 18.37 -3.40
N GLU A 216 -2.55 19.60 -3.89
CA GLU A 216 -2.87 20.83 -3.17
C GLU A 216 -4.35 21.20 -3.30
N ILE A 217 -5.06 20.60 -4.26
CA ILE A 217 -6.49 20.78 -4.48
C ILE A 217 -7.27 20.03 -3.39
N GLU A 218 -8.34 20.66 -2.90
CA GLU A 218 -9.22 20.05 -1.90
C GLU A 218 -9.89 18.78 -2.47
N PRO A 219 -9.80 17.63 -1.78
CA PRO A 219 -10.26 16.36 -2.31
C PRO A 219 -11.78 16.28 -2.39
N ILE A 220 -12.26 15.57 -3.40
CA ILE A 220 -13.66 15.18 -3.52
C ILE A 220 -13.97 14.12 -2.46
N VAL A 221 -15.04 14.33 -1.69
CA VAL A 221 -15.44 13.44 -0.60
C VAL A 221 -16.35 12.33 -1.14
N LEU A 222 -15.86 11.10 -1.08
CA LEU A 222 -16.61 9.88 -1.38
C LEU A 222 -17.38 9.40 -0.14
N ALA A 223 -18.45 8.64 -0.38
CA ALA A 223 -19.28 8.06 0.68
C ALA A 223 -18.48 7.07 1.55
N PRO A 224 -18.84 6.88 2.84
CA PRO A 224 -18.07 6.06 3.78
C PRO A 224 -17.87 4.59 3.37
N TRP A 225 -18.75 4.06 2.51
CA TRP A 225 -18.73 2.68 2.02
C TRP A 225 -18.15 2.55 0.61
N ASP A 226 -17.52 3.59 0.07
CA ASP A 226 -16.85 3.50 -1.23
C ASP A 226 -15.73 2.44 -1.19
N PRO A 227 -15.58 1.57 -2.21
CA PRO A 227 -14.55 0.53 -2.22
C PRO A 227 -13.11 1.06 -2.22
N MET A 228 -12.87 2.32 -2.57
CA MET A 228 -11.55 2.96 -2.38
C MET A 228 -11.26 3.30 -0.92
N GLY A 229 -12.25 3.18 -0.03
CA GLY A 229 -12.06 3.25 1.41
C GLY A 229 -11.74 1.91 2.06
N SER A 230 -11.68 0.83 1.28
CA SER A 230 -11.31 -0.48 1.80
C SER A 230 -9.91 -0.44 2.40
N LEU A 231 -9.81 -0.80 3.67
CA LEU A 231 -8.55 -1.06 4.34
C LEU A 231 -8.23 -2.54 4.09
N ALA A 232 -7.01 -2.84 3.66
CA ALA A 232 -6.56 -4.22 3.46
C ALA A 232 -6.95 -5.09 4.68
N ASN A 233 -7.76 -6.13 4.45
CA ASN A 233 -8.37 -6.99 5.45
C ASN A 233 -7.58 -8.29 5.62
#